data_AF-A0A7R8X2F5-F1
#
_entry.id   AF-A0A7R8X2F5-F1
#
_cell.length_a   1.000
_cell.length_b   1.000
_cell.length_c   1.000
_cell.angle_alpha   90.00
_cell.angle_beta   90.00
_cell.angle_gamma   90.00
#
_symmetry.space_group_name_H-M   'P 1'
#
loop_
_entity.id
_entity.type
_entity.pdbx_description
1 polymer ?
#
loop_
_entity_poly.entity_id
_entity_poly.type
_entity_poly.pdbx_seq_one_letter_code
_entity_poly.pdbx_strand_id
1 'polypeptide(L)'
;MKCRLRKGSARPNVQWTFAVGGAPRMERGRGRAQGCPLGFWRIRMHEMSIAESIIQIIEDEARKQSFKRVKHVWLEIGRFSGVEIEALTFCFDVVTRGGVAEGTALDIIELPGQAWCMGCSESVEVEQRYDACPRCGSYQLQVTGGEELRIKELEVE
;
A
#
# COMPACT_ATOMS: atom_id res chain seq x y z
N MET A 1 7.59 -15.69 -7.29
CA MET A 1 6.52 -14.72 -6.95
C MET A 1 5.25 -15.19 -7.63
N LYS A 2 4.25 -15.67 -6.89
CA LYS A 2 2.96 -16.09 -7.46
C LYS A 2 1.89 -15.13 -6.94
N CYS A 3 1.61 -14.09 -7.71
CA CYS A 3 0.40 -13.28 -7.52
C CYS A 3 -0.79 -14.22 -7.77
N ARG A 4 -1.63 -14.41 -6.76
CA ARG A 4 -2.81 -15.28 -6.88
C ARG A 4 -3.94 -14.40 -7.40
N LEU A 5 -4.57 -14.79 -8.50
CA LEU A 5 -5.74 -14.09 -9.05
C LEU A 5 -6.99 -14.88 -8.75
N ARG A 6 -7.99 -14.20 -8.18
CA ARG A 6 -9.35 -14.74 -8.02
C ARG A 6 -10.26 -14.06 -9.03
N LYS A 7 -10.93 -14.88 -9.86
CA LYS A 7 -12.11 -14.44 -10.61
C LYS A 7 -13.31 -14.45 -9.66
N GLY A 8 -13.82 -13.27 -9.31
CA GLY A 8 -14.87 -13.11 -8.31
C GLY A 8 -16.14 -13.88 -8.68
N SER A 9 -16.59 -14.75 -7.76
CA SER A 9 -17.98 -15.24 -7.73
C SER A 9 -18.71 -14.45 -6.65
N ALA A 10 -19.81 -13.84 -7.07
CA ALA A 10 -20.59 -12.87 -6.31
C ALA A 10 -21.10 -13.37 -4.96
N ARG A 11 -21.04 -12.52 -3.93
CA ARG A 11 -22.09 -12.39 -2.90
C ARG A 11 -22.20 -10.93 -2.45
N PRO A 12 -23.37 -10.28 -2.63
CA PRO A 12 -23.61 -8.93 -2.11
C PRO A 12 -24.38 -9.04 -0.79
N ASN A 13 -23.81 -8.59 0.33
CA ASN A 13 -24.57 -7.86 1.34
C ASN A 13 -23.65 -7.30 2.43
N VAL A 14 -23.25 -6.03 2.31
CA VAL A 14 -23.05 -5.17 3.48
C VAL A 14 -23.44 -3.75 3.08
N GLN A 15 -24.58 -3.29 3.60
CA GLN A 15 -25.01 -1.90 3.55
C GLN A 15 -24.01 -1.03 4.32
N TRP A 16 -23.41 -0.05 3.65
CA TRP A 16 -22.88 1.14 4.33
C TRP A 16 -23.46 2.38 3.66
N THR A 17 -24.19 3.13 4.47
CA THR A 17 -24.88 4.37 4.15
C THR A 17 -23.90 5.45 3.72
N PHE A 18 -24.19 6.05 2.56
CA PHE A 18 -23.48 7.19 1.99
C PHE A 18 -23.60 8.44 2.89
N ALA A 19 -22.46 9.07 3.16
CA ALA A 19 -22.41 10.52 3.37
C ALA A 19 -21.89 11.14 2.06
N VAL A 20 -22.83 11.70 1.30
CA VAL A 20 -22.59 12.55 0.13
C VAL A 20 -21.87 13.83 0.56
N GLY A 21 -20.64 14.01 0.08
CA GLY A 21 -19.87 15.25 0.16
C GLY A 21 -19.11 15.44 -1.14
N GLY A 22 -19.58 16.37 -1.98
CA GLY A 22 -19.18 16.54 -3.37
C GLY A 22 -17.68 16.74 -3.60
N ALA A 23 -17.16 16.09 -4.64
CA ALA A 23 -15.81 16.29 -5.14
C ALA A 23 -15.62 17.75 -5.64
N PRO A 24 -14.51 18.41 -5.28
CA PRO A 24 -14.17 19.69 -5.89
C PRO A 24 -13.73 19.46 -7.34
N ARG A 25 -14.46 20.10 -8.26
CA ARG A 25 -14.12 20.23 -9.67
C ARG A 25 -12.86 21.11 -9.81
N MET A 26 -11.72 20.50 -10.14
CA MET A 26 -10.46 21.22 -10.31
C MET A 26 -10.34 21.74 -11.75
N GLU A 27 -10.67 23.01 -11.96
CA GLU A 27 -10.41 23.71 -13.21
C GLU A 27 -8.91 23.98 -13.37
N ARG A 28 -8.38 23.73 -14.58
CA ARG A 28 -6.99 24.00 -14.96
C ARG A 28 -6.75 25.52 -15.07
N GLY A 29 -6.62 26.18 -13.93
CA GLY A 29 -6.18 27.57 -13.82
C GLY A 29 -4.71 27.66 -13.42
N ARG A 30 -3.89 28.36 -14.23
CA ARG A 30 -2.55 28.82 -13.83
C ARG A 30 -2.71 29.85 -12.71
N GLY A 31 -2.77 29.40 -11.46
CA GLY A 31 -2.83 30.24 -10.27
C GLY A 31 -1.82 29.74 -9.24
N ARG A 32 -0.98 30.65 -8.73
CA ARG A 32 -0.05 30.38 -7.62
C ARG A 32 -0.83 29.86 -6.42
N ALA A 33 -0.60 28.60 -6.05
CA ALA A 33 -1.10 28.05 -4.79
C ALA A 33 -0.35 28.73 -3.62
N GLN A 34 -1.03 29.67 -2.97
CA GLN A 34 -0.66 30.18 -1.65
C GLN A 34 -1.41 29.35 -0.61
N GLY A 35 -0.68 28.77 0.34
CA GLY A 35 -1.23 28.04 1.48
C GLY A 35 -0.94 26.54 1.43
N CYS A 36 0.29 26.15 1.76
CA CYS A 36 0.62 24.74 2.04
C CYS A 36 1.19 24.66 3.47
N PRO A 37 0.52 23.97 4.42
CA PRO A 37 1.05 23.78 5.76
C PRO A 37 2.34 22.94 5.69
N LEU A 38 3.33 23.35 6.47
CA LEU A 38 4.73 22.91 6.44
C LEU A 38 4.92 21.44 6.90
N GLY A 39 4.41 20.48 6.13
CA GLY A 39 4.62 19.04 6.31
C GLY A 39 4.42 18.20 5.03
N PHE A 40 3.85 18.78 3.97
CA PHE A 40 3.44 18.07 2.75
C PHE A 40 4.57 17.89 1.71
N TRP A 41 5.70 18.59 1.85
CA TRP A 41 6.70 18.67 0.76
C TRP A 41 7.67 17.48 0.68
N ARG A 42 7.81 16.67 1.76
CA ARG A 42 8.70 15.49 1.75
C ARG A 42 8.03 14.20 1.22
N ILE A 43 6.70 14.21 1.09
CA ILE A 43 5.85 13.07 0.66
C ILE A 43 5.71 13.01 -0.89
N ARG A 44 6.24 13.98 -1.63
CA ARG A 44 5.78 14.23 -3.01
C ARG A 44 6.41 13.38 -4.11
N MET A 45 7.42 12.55 -3.81
CA MET A 45 8.05 11.69 -4.84
C MET A 45 8.17 10.23 -4.42
N HIS A 46 8.47 9.95 -3.16
CA HIS A 46 8.70 8.57 -2.72
C HIS A 46 7.44 7.72 -2.88
N GLU A 47 6.33 8.14 -2.29
CA GLU A 47 5.04 7.43 -2.32
C GLU A 47 4.37 7.48 -3.70
N MET A 48 4.53 8.60 -4.43
CA MET A 48 4.05 8.70 -5.79
C MET A 48 4.75 7.69 -6.71
N SER A 49 6.08 7.59 -6.65
CA SER A 49 6.83 6.63 -7.47
C SER A 49 6.49 5.17 -7.12
N ILE A 50 6.18 4.89 -5.85
CA ILE A 50 5.71 3.58 -5.41
C ILE A 50 4.33 3.30 -6.01
N ALA A 51 3.38 4.22 -5.90
CA ALA A 51 2.04 4.08 -6.46
C ALA A 51 2.08 3.88 -7.99
N GLU A 52 2.88 4.67 -8.71
CA GLU A 52 3.09 4.53 -10.15
C GLU A 52 3.66 3.15 -10.50
N SER A 53 4.67 2.68 -9.75
CA SER A 53 5.26 1.36 -9.95
C SER A 53 4.24 0.22 -9.74
N ILE A 54 3.37 0.36 -8.73
CA ILE A 54 2.29 -0.61 -8.48
C ILE A 54 1.31 -0.65 -9.66
N ILE A 55 0.89 0.51 -10.17
CA ILE A 55 -0.03 0.57 -11.32
C ILE A 55 0.62 0.01 -12.58
N GLN A 56 1.90 0.29 -12.83
CA GLN A 56 2.62 -0.30 -13.96
C GLN A 56 2.62 -1.83 -13.91
N ILE A 57 2.86 -2.41 -12.72
CA ILE A 57 2.80 -3.87 -12.52
C ILE A 57 1.39 -4.40 -12.81
N ILE A 58 0.35 -3.71 -12.33
CA ILE A 58 -1.05 -4.09 -12.56
C ILE A 58 -1.41 -4.01 -14.04
N GLU A 59 -1.01 -2.96 -14.75
CA GLU A 59 -1.25 -2.80 -16.19
C GLU A 59 -0.50 -3.84 -17.03
N ASP A 60 0.73 -4.15 -16.65
CA ASP A 60 1.49 -5.22 -17.31
C ASP A 60 0.82 -6.58 -17.12
N GLU A 61 0.27 -6.84 -15.93
CA GLU A 61 -0.49 -8.06 -15.68
C GLU A 61 -1.83 -8.06 -16.42
N ALA A 62 -2.48 -6.91 -16.55
CA ALA A 62 -3.70 -6.72 -17.34
C ALA A 62 -3.45 -7.07 -18.81
N ARG A 63 -2.33 -6.60 -19.37
CA ARG A 63 -1.88 -6.93 -20.73
C ARG A 63 -1.62 -8.42 -20.91
N LYS A 64 -0.95 -9.07 -19.94
CA LYS A 64 -0.62 -10.51 -20.02
C LYS A 64 -1.84 -11.41 -19.90
N GLN A 65 -2.77 -11.06 -19.02
CA GLN A 65 -3.93 -11.90 -18.69
C GLN A 65 -5.23 -11.46 -19.37
N SER A 66 -5.20 -10.36 -20.13
CA SER A 66 -6.33 -9.80 -20.87
C SER A 66 -7.55 -9.45 -20.00
N PHE A 67 -7.33 -9.07 -18.73
CA PHE A 67 -8.42 -8.54 -17.89
C PHE A 67 -8.62 -7.05 -18.17
N LYS A 68 -9.87 -6.58 -18.03
CA LYS A 68 -10.24 -5.21 -18.38
C LYS A 68 -10.32 -4.28 -17.19
N ARG A 69 -10.55 -4.85 -16.00
CA ARG A 69 -10.72 -4.05 -14.77
C ARG A 69 -10.21 -4.78 -13.55
N VAL A 70 -9.61 -4.04 -12.63
CA VAL A 70 -9.31 -4.50 -11.27
C VAL A 70 -10.43 -4.02 -10.35
N LYS A 71 -10.90 -4.91 -9.47
CA LYS A 71 -11.93 -4.64 -8.46
C LYS A 71 -11.31 -4.40 -7.10
N HIS A 72 -10.28 -5.17 -6.77
CA HIS A 72 -9.66 -5.14 -5.46
C HIS A 72 -8.15 -5.43 -5.56
N VAL A 73 -7.36 -4.66 -4.82
CA VAL A 73 -5.92 -4.83 -4.68
C VAL A 73 -5.61 -5.04 -3.20
N TRP A 74 -4.93 -6.14 -2.88
CA TRP A 74 -4.35 -6.37 -1.55
C TRP A 74 -2.86 -6.09 -1.58
N LEU A 75 -2.41 -5.10 -0.83
CA LEU A 75 -1.00 -4.77 -0.66
C LEU A 75 -0.51 -5.26 0.70
N GLU A 76 0.66 -5.90 0.71
CA GLU A 76 1.40 -6.18 1.93
C GLU A 76 2.51 -5.13 2.09
N ILE A 77 2.49 -4.44 3.24
CA ILE A 77 3.46 -3.39 3.58
C ILE A 77 4.08 -3.76 4.92
N GLY A 78 5.39 -3.94 4.94
CA GLY A 78 6.13 -4.24 6.14
C GLY A 78 6.33 -3.00 7.01
N ARG A 79 6.31 -3.19 8.32
CA ARG A 79 6.47 -2.13 9.34
C ARG A 79 7.74 -1.28 9.19
N PHE A 80 8.80 -1.84 8.64
CA PHE A 80 10.10 -1.21 8.40
C PHE A 80 10.31 -0.73 6.96
N SER A 81 9.31 -0.88 6.09
CA SER A 81 9.34 -0.40 4.70
C SER A 81 9.52 1.13 4.60
N GLY A 82 9.14 1.87 5.64
CA GLY A 82 9.20 3.33 5.68
C GLY A 82 8.11 4.00 4.83
N VAL A 83 7.12 3.24 4.38
CA VAL A 83 6.02 3.71 3.54
C VAL A 83 4.92 4.29 4.41
N GLU A 84 4.52 5.53 4.09
CA GLU A 84 3.38 6.18 4.72
C GLU A 84 2.08 5.69 4.05
N ILE A 85 1.26 4.95 4.81
CA ILE A 85 0.05 4.28 4.32
C ILE A 85 -0.98 5.28 3.79
N GLU A 86 -1.19 6.40 4.49
CA GLU A 86 -2.17 7.40 4.11
C GLU A 86 -1.74 8.10 2.81
N ALA A 87 -0.45 8.44 2.72
CA ALA A 87 0.11 9.04 1.52
C ALA A 87 0.08 8.10 0.32
N LEU A 88 0.44 6.81 0.50
CA LEU A 88 0.36 5.82 -0.56
C LEU A 88 -1.07 5.64 -1.05
N THR A 89 -2.05 5.56 -0.15
CA THR A 89 -3.47 5.40 -0.49
C THR A 89 -3.96 6.60 -1.32
N PHE A 90 -3.58 7.81 -0.91
CA PHE A 90 -3.89 9.02 -1.67
C PHE A 90 -3.23 9.02 -3.06
N CYS A 91 -1.92 8.73 -3.14
CA CYS A 91 -1.20 8.64 -4.40
C CYS A 91 -1.81 7.59 -5.32
N PHE A 92 -2.19 6.43 -4.78
CA PHE A 92 -2.85 5.34 -5.50
C PHE A 92 -4.20 5.78 -6.10
N ASP A 93 -5.06 6.46 -5.33
CA ASP A 93 -6.32 7.01 -5.87
C ASP A 93 -6.09 8.03 -6.99
N VAL A 94 -4.99 8.79 -6.92
CA VAL A 94 -4.65 9.77 -7.96
C VAL A 94 -4.18 9.08 -9.25
N VAL A 95 -3.29 8.10 -9.15
CA VAL A 95 -2.69 7.41 -10.32
C VAL A 95 -3.64 6.40 -10.98
N THR A 96 -4.65 5.91 -10.26
CA THR A 96 -5.62 4.94 -10.79
C THR A 96 -6.67 5.56 -11.71
N ARG A 97 -6.84 6.89 -11.68
CA ARG A 97 -7.87 7.60 -12.47
C ARG A 97 -7.62 7.49 -13.96
N GLY A 98 -8.61 7.02 -14.71
CA GLY A 98 -8.52 6.81 -16.16
C GLY A 98 -7.80 5.52 -16.57
N GLY A 99 -7.44 4.66 -15.63
CA GLY A 99 -6.73 3.40 -15.87
C GLY A 99 -7.57 2.14 -15.58
N VAL A 100 -6.96 0.97 -15.77
CA VAL A 100 -7.58 -0.35 -15.51
C VAL A 100 -7.96 -0.59 -14.05
N ALA A 101 -7.39 0.20 -13.14
CA ALA A 101 -7.62 0.13 -11.70
C ALA A 101 -8.51 1.28 -11.18
N GLU A 102 -9.22 2.01 -12.05
CA GLU A 102 -10.12 3.08 -11.61
C GLU A 102 -11.29 2.56 -10.75
N GLY A 103 -11.45 3.16 -9.56
CA GLY A 103 -12.48 2.78 -8.59
C GLY A 103 -12.24 1.43 -7.92
N THR A 104 -10.99 0.98 -7.88
CA THR A 104 -10.58 -0.24 -7.19
C THR A 104 -10.55 -0.03 -5.68
N ALA A 105 -11.00 -1.03 -4.92
CA ALA A 105 -10.75 -1.07 -3.48
C ALA A 105 -9.26 -1.37 -3.21
N LEU A 106 -8.67 -0.71 -2.23
CA LEU A 106 -7.29 -0.93 -1.80
C LEU A 106 -7.30 -1.39 -0.34
N ASP A 107 -6.91 -2.65 -0.10
CA ASP A 107 -6.73 -3.21 1.23
C ASP A 107 -5.23 -3.29 1.54
N ILE A 108 -4.82 -2.71 2.67
CA ILE A 108 -3.43 -2.72 3.13
C ILE A 108 -3.30 -3.70 4.30
N ILE A 109 -2.38 -4.64 4.14
CA ILE A 109 -2.04 -5.67 5.12
C ILE A 109 -0.66 -5.31 5.67
N GLU A 110 -0.64 -4.80 6.89
CA GLU A 110 0.61 -4.49 7.58
C GLU A 110 1.29 -5.78 8.05
N LEU A 111 2.54 -5.97 7.63
CA LEU A 111 3.36 -7.10 8.08
C LEU A 111 4.20 -6.70 9.30
N PRO A 112 4.25 -7.53 10.35
CA PRO A 112 5.02 -7.24 11.55
C PRO A 112 6.51 -7.16 11.20
N GLY A 113 7.23 -6.32 11.96
CA GLY A 113 8.69 -6.29 11.92
C GLY A 113 9.23 -7.58 12.51
N GLN A 114 10.04 -8.32 11.75
CA GLN A 114 10.68 -9.54 12.23
C GLN A 114 12.17 -9.32 12.38
N ALA A 115 12.73 -9.80 13.48
CA ALA A 115 14.16 -9.78 13.72
C ALA A 115 14.65 -11.10 14.32
N TRP A 116 15.84 -11.52 13.91
CA TRP A 116 16.57 -12.63 14.50
C TRP A 116 17.42 -12.14 15.67
N CYS A 117 17.20 -12.69 16.85
CA CYS A 117 18.01 -12.37 18.02
C CYS A 117 19.25 -13.26 18.09
N MET A 118 20.44 -12.66 18.14
CA MET A 118 21.70 -13.40 18.31
C MET A 118 21.90 -13.90 19.76
N GLY A 119 21.18 -13.31 20.72
CA GLY A 119 21.27 -13.71 22.13
C GLY A 119 20.49 -14.98 22.48
N CYS A 120 19.31 -15.17 21.88
CA CYS A 120 18.49 -16.37 22.08
C CYS A 120 18.37 -17.26 20.84
N SER A 121 18.94 -16.85 19.70
CA SER A 121 18.88 -17.58 18.42
C SER A 121 17.46 -17.92 17.99
N GLU A 122 16.54 -16.97 18.17
CA GLU A 122 15.14 -17.09 17.76
C GLU A 122 14.70 -15.88 16.94
N SER A 123 13.75 -16.12 16.03
CA SER A 123 13.00 -15.05 15.36
C SER A 123 11.96 -14.47 16.31
N VAL A 124 11.99 -13.16 16.48
CA VAL A 124 11.06 -12.41 17.32
C VAL A 124 10.41 -11.29 16.52
N GLU A 125 9.19 -10.95 16.90
CA GLU A 125 8.51 -9.75 16.39
C GLU A 125 9.01 -8.54 17.17
N VAL A 126 9.30 -7.47 16.45
CA VAL A 126 9.81 -6.20 16.98
C VAL A 126 9.01 -5.05 16.39
N GLU A 127 8.71 -4.05 17.22
CA GLU A 127 7.97 -2.88 16.78
C GLU A 127 8.88 -1.83 16.15
N GLN A 128 10.14 -1.76 16.63
CA GLN A 128 11.16 -0.82 16.20
C GLN A 128 12.50 -1.55 16.00
N ARG A 129 13.33 -1.03 15.09
CA ARG A 129 14.65 -1.62 14.77
C ARG A 129 15.62 -1.72 15.96
N TYR A 130 15.39 -0.95 17.02
CA TYR A 130 16.25 -0.85 18.20
C TYR A 130 15.60 -1.41 19.48
N ASP A 131 14.46 -2.10 19.36
CA ASP A 131 13.84 -2.72 20.51
C ASP A 131 14.75 -3.81 21.10
N ALA A 132 14.61 -4.04 22.40
CA ALA A 132 15.23 -5.19 23.03
C ALA A 132 14.45 -6.47 22.68
N CYS A 133 15.13 -7.61 22.60
CA CYS A 133 14.49 -8.89 22.37
C CYS A 133 13.47 -9.16 23.50
N PRO A 134 12.18 -9.41 23.20
CA PRO A 134 11.16 -9.62 24.22
C PRO A 134 11.38 -10.92 25.01
N ARG A 135 12.25 -11.81 24.53
CA ARG A 135 12.53 -13.11 25.14
C ARG A 135 13.72 -13.09 26.08
N CYS A 136 14.82 -12.42 25.71
CA CYS A 136 16.07 -12.44 26.46
C CYS A 136 16.59 -11.05 26.86
N GLY A 137 15.96 -9.97 26.42
CA GLY A 137 16.39 -8.59 26.69
C GLY A 137 17.65 -8.15 25.95
N SER A 138 18.19 -8.96 25.03
CA SER A 138 19.36 -8.60 24.21
C SER A 138 18.99 -7.59 23.13
N TYR A 139 19.89 -6.63 22.87
CA TYR A 139 19.78 -5.67 21.76
C TYR A 139 20.46 -6.15 20.48
N GLN A 140 21.06 -7.35 20.49
CA GLN A 140 21.70 -7.94 19.31
C GLN A 140 20.65 -8.61 18.41
N LEU A 141 19.79 -7.77 17.81
CA LEU A 141 18.75 -8.17 16.88
C LEU A 141 19.14 -7.78 15.47
N GLN A 142 18.97 -8.71 14.54
CA GLN A 142 19.14 -8.46 13.10
C GLN A 142 17.76 -8.50 12.45
N VAL A 143 17.32 -7.41 11.84
CA VAL A 143 16.05 -7.38 11.11
C VAL A 143 16.10 -8.39 9.96
N THR A 144 15.12 -9.29 9.93
CA THR A 144 14.98 -10.35 8.92
C THR A 144 13.70 -10.21 8.09
N GLY A 145 12.76 -9.36 8.49
CA GLY A 145 11.52 -9.12 7.78
C GLY A 145 10.81 -7.85 8.25
N GLY A 146 9.75 -7.47 7.53
CA GLY A 146 9.04 -6.21 7.75
C GLY A 146 9.51 -5.08 6.83
N GLU A 147 10.37 -5.34 5.84
CA GLU A 147 10.78 -4.34 4.83
C GLU A 147 10.06 -4.53 3.49
N GLU A 148 9.08 -5.43 3.45
CA GLU A 148 8.41 -5.82 2.22
C GLU A 148 7.42 -4.76 1.74
N LEU A 149 7.33 -4.57 0.43
CA LEU A 149 6.21 -3.91 -0.23
C LEU A 149 5.86 -4.74 -1.46
N ARG A 150 4.68 -5.37 -1.45
CA ARG A 150 4.26 -6.24 -2.56
C ARG A 150 2.76 -6.34 -2.71
N ILE A 151 2.33 -6.62 -3.94
CA ILE A 151 0.95 -6.99 -4.25
C ILE A 151 0.76 -8.46 -3.86
N LYS A 152 -0.14 -8.70 -2.91
CA LYS A 152 -0.49 -10.06 -2.43
C LYS A 152 -1.45 -10.74 -3.38
N GLU A 153 -2.53 -10.04 -3.71
CA GLU A 153 -3.65 -10.56 -4.49
C GLU A 153 -4.29 -9.43 -5.29
N LEU A 154 -4.84 -9.78 -6.45
CA LEU A 154 -5.61 -8.91 -7.32
C LEU A 154 -6.93 -9.61 -7.65
N GLU A 155 -8.04 -8.93 -7.43
CA GLU A 155 -9.36 -9.33 -7.93
C GLU A 155 -9.64 -8.60 -9.24
N VAL A 156 -9.91 -9.35 -10.31
CA VAL A 156 -10.01 -8.82 -11.68
C VAL A 156 -11.27 -9.31 -12.40
N GLU A 157 -11.69 -8.55 -13.43
CA GLU A 157 -12.80 -8.86 -14.35
C GLU A 157 -12.33 -9.01 -15.81
#